data_AF-A0A414SKP5-F1
#
_entry.id   AF-A0A414SKP5-F1
#
_cell.length_a   1.000
_cell.length_b   1.000
_cell.length_c   1.000
_cell.angle_alpha   90.00
_cell.angle_beta   90.00
_cell.angle_gamma   90.00
#
_symmetry.space_group_name_H-M   'P 1'
#
loop_
_entity.id
_entity.type
_entity.pdbx_description
1 polymer ?
#
loop_
_entity_poly.entity_id
_entity_poly.type
_entity_poly.pdbx_seq_one_letter_code
_entity_poly.pdbx_strand_id
1 'polypeptide(L)'
;MNNLTISDAIQILDPKTTSDAIREIEYYGGLAGKKRAIEAVNQACEMACSMMRAYRKDMHMLYKITRITHTGTYGKEGTDRTDGRYPLRIGRIVEMRYDSIGIGIPMTLNYIRDSDGMPLRFNYIRTSDVVSKSKNNNKVVITTRNSVFEFEEYEEE
;
A
#
# COMPACT_ATOMS: atom_id res chain seq x y z
N MET A 1 4.17 24.19 -23.41
CA MET A 1 5.29 23.84 -22.52
C MET A 1 5.52 22.36 -22.69
N ASN A 2 6.74 21.93 -23.02
CA ASN A 2 7.06 20.51 -23.06
C ASN A 2 6.88 19.95 -21.65
N ASN A 3 6.14 18.84 -21.52
CA ASN A 3 6.05 18.13 -20.25
C ASN A 3 7.44 17.60 -19.89
N LEU A 4 7.92 17.97 -18.71
CA LEU A 4 9.15 17.48 -18.12
C LEU A 4 9.11 15.94 -18.03
N THR A 5 10.15 15.25 -18.49
CA THR A 5 10.20 13.78 -18.44
C THR A 5 10.76 13.28 -17.11
N ILE A 6 10.64 11.97 -16.83
CA ILE A 6 11.27 11.36 -15.64
C ILE A 6 12.79 11.54 -15.65
N SER A 7 13.43 11.42 -16.83
CA SER A 7 14.88 11.60 -16.95
C SER A 7 15.29 13.03 -16.61
N ASP A 8 14.52 14.02 -17.09
CA ASP A 8 14.76 15.43 -16.78
C ASP A 8 14.57 15.70 -15.28
N ALA A 9 13.52 15.14 -14.68
CA ALA A 9 13.29 15.24 -13.23
C ALA A 9 14.46 14.68 -12.42
N ILE A 10 15.00 13.52 -12.82
CA ILE A 10 16.17 12.91 -12.16
C ILE A 10 17.38 13.84 -12.25
N GLN A 11 17.67 14.38 -13.43
CA GLN A 11 18.82 15.29 -13.60
C GLN A 11 18.68 16.56 -12.74
N ILE A 12 17.46 17.09 -12.62
CA ILE A 12 17.17 18.29 -11.82
C ILE A 12 17.28 18.01 -10.31
N LEU A 13 16.87 16.82 -9.86
CA LEU A 13 16.80 16.48 -8.43
C LEU A 13 18.06 15.79 -7.89
N ASP A 14 18.85 15.13 -8.73
CA ASP A 14 20.07 14.42 -8.29
C ASP A 14 21.14 15.44 -7.84
N PRO A 15 21.64 15.36 -6.58
CA PRO A 15 22.69 16.25 -6.08
C PRO A 15 23.95 16.33 -6.97
N LYS A 16 24.23 15.29 -7.77
CA LYS A 16 25.39 15.25 -8.67
C LYS A 16 25.20 16.10 -9.93
N THR A 17 23.96 16.32 -10.37
CA THR A 17 23.65 16.99 -11.66
C THR A 17 22.78 18.23 -11.51
N THR A 18 22.16 18.43 -10.35
CA THR A 18 21.20 19.52 -10.09
C THR A 18 21.75 20.90 -10.44
N SER A 19 23.01 21.18 -10.09
CA SER A 19 23.62 22.49 -10.35
C SER A 19 23.79 22.77 -11.83
N ASP A 20 24.25 21.78 -12.61
CA ASP A 20 24.45 21.91 -14.05
C ASP A 20 23.11 22.01 -14.78
N ALA A 21 22.14 21.17 -14.40
CA ALA A 21 20.80 21.19 -14.97
C ALA A 21 20.09 22.54 -14.75
N ILE A 22 20.15 23.09 -13.52
CA ILE A 22 19.59 24.41 -13.21
C ILE A 22 20.28 25.50 -14.04
N ARG A 23 21.62 25.47 -14.11
CA ARG A 23 22.39 26.47 -14.86
C ARG A 23 22.06 26.44 -16.36
N GLU A 24 21.88 25.26 -16.93
CA GLU A 24 21.49 25.08 -18.33
C GLU A 24 20.10 25.68 -18.59
N ILE A 25 19.13 25.39 -17.72
CA ILE A 25 17.77 25.94 -17.83
C ILE A 25 17.78 27.48 -17.69
N GLU A 26 18.56 28.01 -16.76
CA GLU A 26 18.70 29.46 -16.59
C GLU A 26 19.31 30.11 -17.82
N TYR A 27 20.38 29.52 -18.36
CA TYR A 27 21.09 30.01 -19.54
C TYR A 27 20.17 30.06 -20.77
N TYR A 28 19.50 28.96 -21.10
CA TYR A 28 18.58 28.90 -22.24
C TYR A 28 17.24 29.60 -21.99
N GLY A 29 16.91 29.91 -20.74
CA GLY A 29 15.72 30.66 -20.37
C GLY A 29 15.86 32.18 -20.50
N GLY A 30 17.06 32.70 -20.75
CA GLY A 30 17.31 34.14 -20.93
C GLY A 30 16.78 34.98 -19.77
N LEU A 31 16.06 36.07 -20.07
CA LEU A 31 15.50 36.97 -19.04
C LEU A 31 14.50 36.28 -18.08
N ALA A 32 13.94 35.14 -18.48
CA ALA A 32 13.04 34.33 -17.66
C ALA A 32 13.73 33.10 -17.04
N GLY A 33 15.06 32.97 -17.17
CA GLY A 33 15.83 31.78 -16.78
C GLY A 33 15.55 31.30 -15.36
N LYS A 34 15.67 32.19 -14.38
CA LYS A 34 15.38 31.88 -12.97
C LYS A 34 13.96 31.37 -12.75
N LYS A 35 12.98 31.99 -13.42
CA LYS A 35 11.57 31.59 -13.31
C LYS A 35 11.36 30.20 -13.90
N ARG A 36 11.97 29.91 -15.05
CA ARG A 36 11.89 28.58 -15.69
C ARG A 36 12.58 27.50 -14.87
N ALA A 37 13.72 27.81 -14.24
CA ALA A 37 14.39 26.88 -13.34
C ALA A 37 13.51 26.50 -12.14
N ILE A 38 12.88 27.49 -11.49
CA ILE A 38 11.94 27.24 -10.39
C ILE A 38 10.75 26.39 -10.86
N GLU A 39 10.17 26.69 -12.02
CA GLU A 39 9.06 25.92 -12.57
C GLU A 39 9.45 24.47 -12.87
N ALA A 40 10.64 24.24 -13.43
CA ALA A 40 11.16 22.91 -13.70
C ALA A 40 11.42 22.11 -12.41
N VAL A 41 11.99 22.75 -11.38
CA VAL A 41 12.18 22.13 -10.06
C VAL A 41 10.84 21.74 -9.43
N ASN A 42 9.83 22.63 -9.48
CA ASN A 42 8.50 22.31 -8.95
C ASN A 42 7.87 21.11 -9.67
N GLN A 43 7.91 21.08 -11.00
CA GLN A 43 7.39 19.94 -11.78
C GLN A 43 8.13 18.63 -11.45
N ALA A 44 9.45 18.69 -11.30
CA ALA A 44 10.25 17.53 -10.89
C ALA A 44 9.88 17.06 -9.47
N CYS A 45 9.73 17.98 -8.51
CA CYS A 45 9.30 17.69 -7.15
C CYS A 45 7.89 17.08 -7.09
N GLU A 46 6.93 17.59 -7.88
CA GLU A 46 5.57 17.04 -7.98
C GLU A 46 5.60 15.60 -8.51
N MET A 47 6.37 15.35 -9.56
CA MET A 47 6.57 14.01 -10.12
C MET A 47 7.19 13.06 -9.09
N ALA A 48 8.27 13.48 -8.43
CA ALA A 48 8.94 12.69 -7.39
C ALA A 48 7.99 12.40 -6.22
N CYS A 49 7.24 13.39 -5.73
CA CYS A 49 6.24 13.20 -4.68
C CYS A 49 5.14 12.22 -5.10
N SER A 50 4.66 12.29 -6.34
CA SER A 50 3.66 11.36 -6.88
C SER A 50 4.18 9.92 -6.87
N MET A 51 5.40 9.71 -7.38
CA MET A 51 6.05 8.39 -7.39
C MET A 51 6.32 7.88 -5.97
N MET A 52 6.81 8.73 -5.07
CA MET A 52 7.04 8.37 -3.67
C MET A 52 5.73 8.00 -2.97
N ARG A 53 4.63 8.71 -3.23
CA ARG A 53 3.30 8.37 -2.68
C ARG A 53 2.77 7.06 -3.25
N ALA A 54 2.95 6.80 -4.54
CA ALA A 54 2.57 5.53 -5.16
C ALA A 54 3.39 4.37 -4.59
N TYR A 55 4.71 4.52 -4.52
CA TYR A 55 5.61 3.54 -3.91
C TYR A 55 5.30 3.33 -2.42
N ARG A 56 5.00 4.40 -1.68
CA ARG A 56 4.57 4.31 -0.28
C ARG A 56 3.25 3.56 -0.16
N LYS A 57 2.29 3.78 -1.06
CA LYS A 57 1.04 3.00 -1.13
C LYS A 57 1.29 1.53 -1.42
N ASP A 58 2.29 1.23 -2.24
CA ASP A 58 2.76 -0.14 -2.46
C ASP A 58 3.53 -0.70 -1.24
N MET A 59 4.14 0.13 -0.39
CA MET A 59 4.66 -0.28 0.92
C MET A 59 3.55 -0.42 1.98
N HIS A 60 2.44 0.31 1.85
CA HIS A 60 1.21 0.20 2.65
C HIS A 60 0.38 -1.05 2.30
N MET A 61 1.03 -2.13 1.89
CA MET A 61 0.45 -3.48 1.84
C MET A 61 0.17 -4.03 3.25
N LEU A 62 0.31 -3.23 4.31
CA LEU A 62 0.03 -3.63 5.67
C LEU A 62 -1.43 -3.38 6.00
N TYR A 63 -2.06 -4.39 6.56
CA TYR A 63 -3.47 -4.37 6.94
C TYR A 63 -3.62 -4.91 8.35
N LYS A 64 -4.45 -4.25 9.15
CA LYS A 64 -4.88 -4.75 10.45
C LYS A 64 -6.10 -5.64 10.27
N ILE A 65 -6.08 -6.85 10.83
CA ILE A 65 -7.28 -7.69 10.91
C ILE A 65 -8.20 -7.11 11.98
N THR A 66 -9.35 -6.57 11.60
CA THR A 66 -10.26 -5.91 12.56
C THR A 66 -11.38 -6.83 13.01
N ARG A 67 -11.83 -7.73 12.13
CA ARG A 67 -12.92 -8.66 12.46
C ARG A 67 -12.84 -9.92 11.63
N ILE A 68 -13.28 -11.05 12.21
CA ILE A 68 -13.48 -12.29 11.48
C ILE A 68 -14.82 -12.90 11.89
N THR A 69 -15.69 -13.15 10.92
CA THR A 69 -17.04 -13.70 11.15
C THR A 69 -17.26 -15.00 10.40
N HIS A 70 -18.27 -15.75 10.81
CA HIS A 70 -18.74 -16.95 10.15
C HIS A 70 -19.50 -16.61 8.85
N THR A 71 -19.31 -17.43 7.82
CA THR A 71 -20.03 -17.31 6.52
C THR A 71 -21.34 -18.10 6.46
N GLY A 72 -21.73 -18.78 7.55
CA GLY A 72 -22.90 -19.65 7.56
C GLY A 72 -22.62 -21.13 7.23
N THR A 73 -21.46 -21.45 6.61
CA THR A 73 -21.06 -22.85 6.36
C THR A 73 -20.68 -23.57 7.67
N TYR A 74 -19.98 -22.84 8.53
CA TYR A 74 -19.68 -23.23 9.91
C TYR A 74 -20.14 -22.08 10.78
N GLY A 75 -21.01 -22.32 11.76
CA GLY A 75 -21.57 -21.27 12.63
C GLY A 75 -22.63 -20.40 11.93
N LYS A 76 -23.29 -19.55 12.70
CA LYS A 76 -24.33 -18.64 12.19
C LYS A 76 -23.68 -17.54 11.36
N GLU A 77 -24.21 -17.27 10.17
CA GLU A 77 -23.69 -16.21 9.30
C GLU A 77 -23.64 -14.85 10.02
N GLY A 78 -22.54 -14.13 9.85
CA GLY A 78 -22.33 -12.78 10.39
C GLY A 78 -21.96 -12.72 11.87
N THR A 79 -21.95 -13.84 12.59
CA THR A 79 -21.48 -13.86 13.99
C THR A 79 -19.97 -13.99 14.07
N ASP A 80 -19.37 -13.37 15.10
CA ASP A 80 -17.92 -13.36 15.29
C ASP A 80 -17.36 -14.78 15.53
N ARG A 81 -16.19 -15.06 14.95
CA ARG A 81 -15.44 -16.29 15.19
C ARG A 81 -14.77 -16.22 16.55
N THR A 82 -15.35 -16.90 17.55
CA THR A 82 -14.74 -17.03 18.90
C THR A 82 -13.97 -18.34 19.09
N ASP A 83 -13.95 -19.20 18.07
CA ASP A 83 -13.39 -20.54 18.14
C ASP A 83 -11.89 -20.60 17.79
N GLY A 84 -11.21 -21.59 18.38
CA GLY A 84 -9.84 -21.94 18.06
C GLY A 84 -8.88 -20.75 18.12
N ARG A 85 -8.12 -20.55 17.04
CA ARG A 85 -7.12 -19.47 16.96
C ARG A 85 -7.65 -18.17 16.36
N TYR A 86 -8.94 -18.07 16.01
CA TYR A 86 -9.49 -16.88 15.36
C TYR A 86 -9.46 -15.63 16.25
N PRO A 87 -9.82 -15.69 17.55
CA PRO A 87 -9.71 -14.53 18.43
C PRO A 87 -8.32 -13.92 18.48
N LEU A 88 -7.28 -14.77 18.49
CA LEU A 88 -5.88 -14.35 18.56
C LEU A 88 -5.38 -13.61 17.31
N ARG A 89 -6.15 -13.62 16.21
CA ARG A 89 -5.76 -12.96 14.95
C ARG A 89 -6.23 -11.52 14.89
N ILE A 90 -7.26 -11.18 15.64
CA ILE A 90 -7.82 -9.83 15.67
C ILE A 90 -6.76 -8.90 16.23
N GLY A 91 -6.53 -7.79 15.53
CA GLY A 91 -5.51 -6.80 15.85
C GLY A 91 -4.15 -7.02 15.20
N ARG A 92 -3.86 -8.21 14.65
CA ARG A 92 -2.58 -8.48 13.97
C ARG A 92 -2.44 -7.67 12.69
N ILE A 93 -1.20 -7.31 12.39
CA ILE A 93 -0.83 -6.66 11.13
C ILE A 93 -0.32 -7.71 10.16
N VAL A 94 -0.88 -7.73 8.96
CA VAL A 94 -0.53 -8.65 7.88
C VAL A 94 -0.09 -7.90 6.65
N GLU A 95 0.84 -8.48 5.91
CA GLU A 95 1.15 -8.05 4.55
C GLU A 95 0.17 -8.68 3.57
N MET A 96 -0.47 -7.87 2.75
CA MET A 96 -1.48 -8.28 1.80
C MET A 96 -1.38 -7.48 0.49
N ARG A 97 -1.26 -8.21 -0.61
CA ARG A 97 -1.44 -7.69 -1.97
C ARG A 97 -2.85 -7.99 -2.44
N TYR A 98 -3.76 -7.03 -2.27
CA TYR A 98 -5.19 -7.21 -2.60
C TYR A 98 -5.42 -7.75 -4.01
N ASP A 99 -4.70 -7.22 -5.00
CA ASP A 99 -4.85 -7.61 -6.40
C ASP A 99 -4.36 -9.04 -6.68
N SER A 100 -3.37 -9.51 -5.91
CA SER A 100 -2.84 -10.87 -6.03
C SER A 100 -3.74 -11.95 -5.43
N ILE A 101 -4.80 -11.58 -4.70
CA ILE A 101 -5.73 -12.55 -4.11
C ILE A 101 -6.70 -13.04 -5.17
N GLY A 102 -6.55 -14.30 -5.58
CA GLY A 102 -7.42 -14.95 -6.55
C GLY A 102 -8.71 -15.49 -5.92
N ILE A 103 -9.84 -15.38 -6.63
CA ILE A 103 -11.08 -16.07 -6.29
C ILE A 103 -10.94 -17.56 -6.67
N GLY A 104 -11.46 -18.44 -5.84
CA GLY A 104 -11.41 -19.90 -6.02
C GLY A 104 -10.14 -20.57 -5.50
N ILE A 105 -9.17 -19.79 -5.00
CA ILE A 105 -7.94 -20.31 -4.37
C ILE A 105 -7.82 -19.84 -2.93
N PRO A 106 -7.11 -20.59 -2.06
CA PRO A 106 -6.80 -20.14 -0.71
C PRO A 106 -5.99 -18.86 -0.69
N MET A 107 -6.35 -17.94 0.20
CA MET A 107 -5.51 -16.78 0.51
C MET A 107 -4.43 -17.18 1.50
N THR A 108 -3.22 -16.67 1.27
CA THR A 108 -2.10 -16.76 2.21
C THR A 108 -1.66 -15.34 2.58
N LEU A 109 -1.62 -15.03 3.88
CA LEU A 109 -1.15 -13.74 4.39
C LEU A 109 -0.02 -13.95 5.39
N ASN A 110 1.03 -13.16 5.29
CA ASN A 110 2.14 -13.17 6.24
C ASN A 110 1.79 -12.28 7.43
N TYR A 111 1.96 -12.78 8.66
CA TYR A 111 1.90 -11.93 9.84
C TYR A 111 3.19 -11.13 9.93
N ILE A 112 3.04 -9.83 10.13
CA ILE A 112 4.15 -8.88 10.32
C ILE A 112 4.27 -8.51 11.80
N ARG A 113 3.13 -8.20 12.45
CA ARG A 113 3.07 -7.89 13.88
C ARG A 113 1.90 -8.59 14.55
N ASP A 114 2.08 -8.96 15.82
CA ASP A 114 0.99 -9.47 16.65
C ASP A 114 0.03 -8.34 17.08
N SER A 115 -1.07 -8.67 17.75
CA SER A 115 -2.04 -7.69 18.28
C SER A 115 -1.40 -6.68 19.23
N ASP A 116 -0.35 -7.09 19.93
CA ASP A 116 0.38 -6.29 20.91
C ASP A 116 1.54 -5.49 20.26
N GLY A 117 1.66 -5.52 18.93
CA GLY A 117 2.66 -4.78 18.16
C GLY A 117 4.02 -5.46 18.04
N MET A 118 4.25 -6.57 18.76
CA MET A 118 5.49 -7.34 18.68
C MET A 118 5.67 -7.97 17.28
N PRO A 119 6.89 -7.96 16.70
CA PRO A 119 7.12 -8.54 15.39
C PRO A 119 6.92 -10.06 15.43
N LEU A 120 6.12 -10.58 14.50
CA LEU A 120 5.94 -12.02 14.30
C LEU A 120 6.85 -12.48 13.16
N ARG A 121 7.85 -13.31 13.46
CA ARG A 121 8.70 -13.92 12.43
C ARG A 121 8.19 -15.32 12.08
N PHE A 122 8.16 -15.64 10.78
CA PHE A 122 7.85 -16.97 10.23
C PHE A 122 6.46 -17.52 10.57
N ASN A 123 5.43 -16.68 10.57
CA ASN A 123 4.06 -17.11 10.79
C ASN A 123 3.15 -16.56 9.68
N TYR A 124 2.32 -17.41 9.10
CA TYR A 124 1.36 -17.03 8.06
C TYR A 124 -0.01 -17.63 8.37
N ILE A 125 -1.04 -17.02 7.82
CA ILE A 125 -2.37 -17.64 7.73
C ILE A 125 -2.57 -18.14 6.32
N ARG A 126 -3.04 -19.38 6.20
CA ARG A 126 -3.63 -19.90 4.99
C ARG A 126 -5.11 -20.18 5.25
N THR A 127 -5.98 -19.62 4.42
CA THR A 127 -7.44 -19.76 4.58
C THR A 127 -7.98 -20.95 3.78
N SER A 128 -9.31 -21.13 3.80
CA SER A 128 -10.02 -21.82 2.73
C SER A 128 -10.08 -20.97 1.46
N ASP A 129 -10.63 -21.52 0.38
CA ASP A 129 -10.77 -20.82 -0.90
C ASP A 129 -11.55 -19.51 -0.73
N VAL A 130 -11.04 -18.46 -1.39
CA VAL A 130 -11.69 -17.16 -1.47
C VAL A 130 -12.91 -17.26 -2.38
N VAL A 131 -14.05 -16.78 -1.90
CA VAL A 131 -15.34 -16.75 -2.62
C VAL A 131 -15.57 -15.37 -3.22
N SER A 132 -15.28 -14.32 -2.46
CA SER A 132 -15.37 -12.94 -2.94
C SER A 132 -14.39 -12.03 -2.21
N LYS A 133 -14.06 -10.91 -2.84
CA LYS A 133 -13.25 -9.84 -2.26
C LYS A 133 -13.83 -8.49 -2.64
N SER A 134 -13.78 -7.55 -1.72
CA SER A 134 -14.14 -6.14 -1.97
C SER A 134 -13.16 -5.22 -1.26
N LYS A 135 -12.94 -4.05 -1.87
CA LYS A 135 -12.13 -2.97 -1.30
C LYS A 135 -12.92 -1.68 -1.44
N ASN A 136 -13.09 -0.96 -0.34
CA ASN A 136 -13.75 0.35 -0.30
C ASN A 136 -12.97 1.27 0.64
N ASN A 137 -12.47 2.40 0.11
CA ASN A 137 -11.59 3.32 0.81
C ASN A 137 -10.44 2.54 1.51
N ASN A 138 -10.40 2.60 2.84
CA ASN A 138 -9.36 1.99 3.67
C ASN A 138 -9.76 0.61 4.19
N LYS A 139 -10.92 0.08 3.78
CA LYS A 139 -11.46 -1.21 4.22
C LYS A 139 -11.36 -2.25 3.13
N VAL A 140 -10.88 -3.43 3.49
CA VAL A 140 -10.87 -4.61 2.63
C VAL A 140 -11.68 -5.70 3.31
N VAL A 141 -12.56 -6.35 2.56
CA VAL A 141 -13.33 -7.50 3.03
C VAL A 141 -13.05 -8.68 2.11
N ILE A 142 -12.65 -9.80 2.71
CA ILE A 142 -12.37 -11.04 1.99
C ILE A 142 -13.23 -12.14 2.56
N THR A 143 -14.17 -12.63 1.75
CA THR A 143 -15.01 -13.75 2.09
C THR A 143 -14.35 -15.02 1.55
N THR A 144 -14.02 -15.92 2.45
CA THR A 144 -13.57 -17.27 2.16
C THR A 144 -14.72 -18.26 2.36
N ARG A 145 -14.57 -19.53 1.98
CA ARG A 145 -15.64 -20.53 2.20
C ARG A 145 -16.16 -20.58 3.65
N ASN A 146 -15.28 -20.41 4.64
CA ASN A 146 -15.62 -20.64 6.05
C ASN A 146 -15.64 -19.38 6.91
N SER A 147 -15.14 -18.25 6.40
CA SER A 147 -14.96 -17.04 7.20
C SER A 147 -14.94 -15.78 6.34
N VAL A 148 -15.48 -14.68 6.87
CA VAL A 148 -15.33 -13.34 6.33
C VAL A 148 -14.26 -12.63 7.15
N PHE A 149 -13.22 -12.13 6.50
CA PHE A 149 -12.18 -11.32 7.12
C PHE A 149 -12.41 -9.85 6.76
N GLU A 150 -12.45 -8.99 7.76
CA GLU A 150 -12.45 -7.53 7.61
C GLU A 150 -11.08 -6.99 7.99
N PHE A 151 -10.56 -6.11 7.14
CA PHE A 151 -9.26 -5.49 7.28
C PHE A 151 -9.35 -3.98 7.13
N GLU A 152 -8.45 -3.28 7.82
CA GLU A 152 -8.23 -1.83 7.66
C GLU A 152 -6.77 -1.59 7.24
N GLU A 153 -6.54 -0.66 6.31
CA GLU A 153 -5.19 -0.22 5.93
C GLU A 153 -4.44 0.28 7.17
N TYR A 154 -3.18 -0.12 7.30
CA TYR A 154 -2.33 0.20 8.43
C TYR A 154 -1.12 1.02 7.96
N GLU A 155 -0.97 2.21 8.54
CA GLU A 155 0.22 3.06 8.36
C GLU A 155 1.12 2.87 9.58
N GLU A 156 2.41 2.57 9.36
CA GLU A 156 3.39 2.63 10.45
C GLU A 156 3.62 4.10 10.79
N GLU A 157 3.40 4.46 12.07
CA GLU A 157 3.72 5.79 12.63
C GLU A 157 5.23 6.03 12.69
#